data_AF-A0ABC9BCJ0-F1
#
_entry.id   AF-A0ABC9BCJ0-F1
#
_cell.length_a   1.000
_cell.length_b   1.000
_cell.length_c   1.000
_cell.angle_alpha   90.00
_cell.angle_beta   90.00
_cell.angle_gamma   90.00
#
_symmetry.space_group_name_H-M   'P 1'
#
loop_
_entity.id
_entity.type
_entity.pdbx_description
1 polymer ?
#
loop_
_entity_poly.entity_id
_entity_poly.type
_entity_poly.pdbx_seq_one_letter_code
_entity_poly.pdbx_strand_id
1 'polypeptide(L)'
;MNVAAAARGLNGIGLALVTPAIQSLVVYCTDDNKRGSPFGWLQLTGNLGSLIGGLFTLILASTTFMGISWRIAFHAVALISVGILVHLYAEDPHFRDTGKGKQLVHKPAWSEMKDLVIEAKAVIKIPSFHIIVAQGITRSFPWSALPFAPMWLELMGFTHTRTGIILITFAVASSLGRVLGGKLGDYLARRSPNSSRIILSQIGSASAVPLAVLLLLGLPDE
;
A
#
# COMPACT_ATOMS: atom_id res chain seq x y z
N MET A 1 -11.78 -16.20 -24.86
CA MET A 1 -11.29 -15.24 -23.84
C MET A 1 -10.13 -15.91 -23.12
N ASN A 2 -8.91 -15.41 -23.26
CA ASN A 2 -7.70 -16.07 -22.75
C ASN A 2 -7.79 -16.22 -21.23
N VAL A 3 -7.63 -17.44 -20.71
CA VAL A 3 -7.67 -17.76 -19.26
C VAL A 3 -6.73 -16.85 -18.47
N ALA A 4 -5.59 -16.45 -19.06
CA ALA A 4 -4.66 -15.49 -18.48
C ALA A 4 -5.24 -14.08 -18.29
N ALA A 5 -6.07 -13.60 -19.23
CA ALA A 5 -6.73 -12.29 -19.12
C ALA A 5 -7.80 -12.32 -18.01
N ALA A 6 -8.56 -13.40 -17.92
CA ALA A 6 -9.54 -13.59 -16.85
C ALA A 6 -8.86 -13.66 -15.46
N ALA A 7 -7.75 -14.39 -15.35
CA ALA A 7 -6.98 -14.48 -14.10
C ALA A 7 -6.37 -13.13 -13.68
N ARG A 8 -5.83 -12.36 -14.63
CA ARG A 8 -5.31 -11.00 -14.34
C ARG A 8 -6.42 -10.03 -13.94
N GLY A 9 -7.58 -10.12 -14.59
CA GLY A 9 -8.76 -9.33 -14.22
C GLY A 9 -9.23 -9.62 -12.81
N LEU A 10 -9.35 -10.91 -12.45
CA LEU A 10 -9.73 -11.33 -11.10
C LEU A 10 -8.72 -10.87 -10.04
N ASN A 11 -7.42 -10.98 -10.33
CA ASN A 11 -6.37 -10.49 -9.43
C ASN A 11 -6.44 -8.97 -9.22
N GLY A 12 -6.73 -8.21 -10.30
CA GLY A 12 -6.94 -6.77 -10.22
C GLY A 12 -8.11 -6.38 -9.32
N ILE A 13 -9.25 -7.09 -9.44
CA ILE A 13 -10.41 -6.89 -8.57
C ILE A 13 -10.05 -7.17 -7.10
N GLY A 14 -9.35 -8.28 -6.83
CA GLY A 14 -8.91 -8.62 -5.48
C GLY A 14 -8.04 -7.53 -4.86
N LEU A 15 -7.01 -7.06 -5.58
CA LEU A 15 -6.11 -6.00 -5.10
C LEU A 15 -6.82 -4.66 -4.86
N ALA A 16 -7.79 -4.33 -5.71
CA ALA A 16 -8.59 -3.10 -5.59
C ALA A 16 -9.50 -3.10 -4.34
N LEU A 17 -9.96 -4.27 -3.90
CA LEU A 17 -10.81 -4.42 -2.71
C LEU A 17 -10.00 -4.52 -1.42
N VAL A 18 -8.91 -5.29 -1.44
CA VAL A 18 -8.13 -5.60 -0.23
C VAL A 18 -7.48 -4.34 0.36
N THR A 19 -6.92 -3.47 -0.48
CA THR A 19 -6.21 -2.27 -0.02
C THR A 19 -7.11 -1.32 0.81
N PRO A 20 -8.27 -0.85 0.29
CA PRO A 20 -9.16 0.00 1.08
C PRO A 20 -9.79 -0.72 2.26
N ALA A 21 -10.06 -2.02 2.17
CA ALA A 21 -10.62 -2.79 3.29
C ALA A 21 -9.65 -2.86 4.48
N ILE A 22 -8.36 -3.17 4.24
CA ILE A 22 -7.33 -3.20 5.28
C ILE A 22 -7.15 -1.80 5.89
N GLN A 23 -7.10 -0.75 5.06
CA GLN A 23 -6.96 0.63 5.54
C GLN A 23 -8.13 1.05 6.41
N SER A 24 -9.35 0.65 6.04
CA SER A 24 -10.57 0.91 6.80
C SER A 24 -10.57 0.18 8.14
N LEU A 25 -10.22 -1.12 8.15
CA LEU A 25 -10.11 -1.92 9.37
C LEU A 25 -9.12 -1.31 10.39
N VAL A 26 -7.96 -0.87 9.90
CA VAL A 26 -6.96 -0.23 10.77
C VAL A 26 -7.53 1.03 11.42
N VAL A 27 -8.26 1.85 10.67
CA VAL A 27 -8.92 3.05 11.22
C VAL A 27 -9.96 2.69 12.28
N TYR A 28 -10.74 1.62 12.07
CA TYR A 28 -11.72 1.17 13.06
C TYR A 28 -11.09 0.62 14.34
N CYS A 29 -9.91 0.00 14.24
CA CYS A 29 -9.21 -0.57 15.38
C CYS A 29 -8.28 0.41 16.11
N THR A 30 -8.10 1.66 15.64
CA THR A 30 -7.23 2.63 16.32
C THR A 30 -7.91 3.92 16.77
N ASP A 31 -7.54 4.36 17.97
CA ASP A 31 -7.89 5.66 18.52
C ASP A 31 -7.46 6.81 17.60
N ASP A 32 -8.32 7.82 17.49
CA ASP A 32 -8.16 9.01 16.65
C ASP A 32 -6.81 9.73 16.84
N ASN A 33 -6.28 9.68 18.06
CA ASN A 33 -5.02 10.33 18.44
C ASN A 33 -3.75 9.56 18.03
N LYS A 34 -3.84 8.30 17.60
CA LYS A 34 -2.69 7.46 17.26
C LYS A 34 -2.82 6.76 15.90
N ARG A 35 -3.62 7.30 14.97
CA ARG A 35 -3.89 6.63 13.68
C ARG A 35 -2.67 6.51 12.76
N GLY A 36 -1.66 7.38 12.88
CA GLY A 36 -0.50 7.45 11.97
C GLY A 36 0.52 6.33 12.14
N SER A 37 0.83 5.94 13.38
CA SER A 37 1.78 4.87 13.70
C SER A 37 1.33 3.49 13.18
N PRO A 38 0.08 3.04 13.37
CA PRO A 38 -0.44 1.82 12.76
C PRO A 38 -0.30 1.81 11.24
N PHE A 39 -0.62 2.91 10.55
CA PHE A 39 -0.40 3.00 9.10
C PHE A 39 1.08 2.88 8.72
N GLY A 40 1.98 3.46 9.51
CA GLY A 40 3.43 3.31 9.32
C GLY A 40 3.89 1.85 9.46
N TRP A 41 3.43 1.15 10.48
CA TRP A 41 3.72 -0.27 10.70
C TRP A 41 3.09 -1.21 9.67
N LEU A 42 1.85 -0.91 9.25
CA LEU A 42 1.16 -1.64 8.19
C LEU A 42 1.98 -1.56 6.88
N GLN A 43 2.45 -0.37 6.53
CA GLN A 43 3.25 -0.16 5.34
C GLN A 43 4.63 -0.80 5.43
N LEU A 44 5.27 -0.78 6.60
CA LEU A 44 6.53 -1.50 6.83
C LEU A 44 6.33 -3.01 6.61
N THR A 45 5.28 -3.58 7.20
CA THR A 45 4.98 -5.01 7.09
C THR A 45 4.67 -5.38 5.64
N GLY A 46 3.91 -4.56 4.92
CA GLY A 46 3.65 -4.74 3.48
C GLY A 46 4.93 -4.69 2.63
N ASN A 47 5.82 -3.73 2.89
CA ASN A 47 7.10 -3.64 2.19
C ASN A 47 8.02 -4.82 2.51
N LEU A 48 8.11 -5.25 3.76
CA LEU A 48 8.86 -6.44 4.15
C LEU A 48 8.30 -7.70 3.50
N GLY A 49 6.99 -7.86 3.46
CA GLY A 49 6.31 -8.95 2.75
C GLY A 49 6.64 -8.94 1.26
N SER A 50 6.68 -7.76 0.62
CA SER A 50 7.08 -7.61 -0.78
C SER A 50 8.55 -7.98 -1.02
N LEU A 51 9.46 -7.56 -0.14
CA LEU A 51 10.88 -7.93 -0.21
C LEU A 51 11.10 -9.44 -0.05
N ILE A 52 10.50 -10.03 0.99
CA ILE A 52 10.60 -11.47 1.26
C ILE A 52 9.96 -12.27 0.12
N GLY A 53 8.77 -11.87 -0.32
CA GLY A 53 8.07 -12.50 -1.45
C GLY A 53 8.85 -12.38 -2.77
N GLY A 54 9.48 -11.23 -3.01
CA GLY A 54 10.35 -11.01 -4.17
C GLY A 54 11.59 -11.90 -4.13
N LEU A 55 12.28 -11.98 -3.00
CA LEU A 55 13.43 -12.88 -2.80
C LEU A 55 13.03 -14.35 -2.97
N PHE A 56 11.91 -14.76 -2.36
CA PHE A 56 11.38 -16.12 -2.50
C PHE A 56 11.04 -16.45 -3.95
N THR A 57 10.39 -15.52 -4.67
CA THR A 57 10.08 -15.67 -6.09
C THR A 57 11.34 -15.77 -6.94
N LEU A 58 12.38 -14.98 -6.64
CA LEU A 58 13.65 -15.00 -7.37
C LEU A 58 14.39 -16.33 -7.20
N ILE A 59 14.46 -16.86 -5.98
CA ILE A 59 15.03 -18.18 -5.69
C ILE A 59 14.22 -19.29 -6.36
N LEU A 60 12.90 -19.15 -6.40
CA LEU A 60 12.03 -20.13 -7.05
C LEU A 60 12.08 -20.04 -8.59
N ALA A 61 12.39 -18.86 -9.14
CA ALA A 61 12.59 -18.65 -10.57
C ALA A 61 13.91 -19.27 -11.07
N SER A 62 14.96 -19.28 -10.25
CA SER A 62 16.24 -19.91 -10.59
C SER A 62 16.25 -21.43 -10.40
N THR A 63 15.28 -21.99 -9.66
CA THR A 63 15.14 -23.43 -9.45
C THR A 63 14.09 -24.01 -10.40
N THR A 64 14.53 -24.61 -11.50
CA THR A 64 13.67 -25.41 -12.39
C THR A 64 13.46 -26.81 -11.81
N PHE A 65 12.64 -26.93 -10.75
CA PHE A 65 12.20 -28.23 -10.27
C PHE A 65 11.00 -28.70 -11.13
N MET A 66 11.25 -29.67 -12.01
CA MET A 66 10.23 -30.42 -12.78
C MET A 66 9.24 -29.59 -13.63
N GLY A 67 9.64 -28.43 -14.15
CA GLY A 67 8.83 -27.67 -15.12
C GLY A 67 7.55 -27.00 -14.57
N ILE A 68 7.34 -26.99 -13.24
CA ILE A 68 6.12 -26.47 -12.58
C ILE A 68 6.43 -25.35 -11.56
N SER A 69 7.66 -24.80 -11.53
CA SER A 69 8.17 -23.92 -10.47
C SER A 69 7.30 -22.71 -10.09
N TRP A 70 6.72 -21.98 -11.06
CA TRP A 70 6.00 -20.74 -10.73
C TRP A 70 4.61 -20.98 -10.11
N ARG A 71 3.98 -22.14 -10.33
CA ARG A 71 2.63 -22.44 -9.83
C ARG A 71 2.62 -22.80 -8.34
N ILE A 72 3.69 -23.41 -7.86
CA ILE A 72 3.86 -23.79 -6.45
C ILE A 72 4.02 -22.54 -5.58
N ALA A 73 4.65 -21.47 -6.08
CA ALA A 73 4.68 -20.16 -5.39
C ALA A 73 3.28 -19.63 -5.12
N PHE A 74 2.37 -19.67 -6.11
CA PHE A 74 1.01 -19.19 -5.95
C PHE A 74 0.23 -20.01 -4.92
N HIS A 75 0.42 -21.33 -4.87
CA HIS A 75 -0.26 -22.20 -3.90
C HIS A 75 0.31 -22.03 -2.49
N ALA A 76 1.63 -21.88 -2.35
CA ALA A 76 2.28 -21.61 -1.07
C ALA A 76 1.87 -20.25 -0.49
N VAL A 77 1.84 -19.20 -1.33
CA VAL A 77 1.38 -17.86 -0.93
C VAL A 77 -0.11 -17.86 -0.59
N ALA A 78 -0.95 -18.57 -1.35
CA ALA A 78 -2.39 -18.68 -1.08
C ALA A 78 -2.71 -19.41 0.23
N LEU A 79 -1.99 -20.50 0.54
CA LEU A 79 -2.14 -21.25 1.79
C LEU A 79 -1.67 -20.46 3.01
N ILE A 80 -0.52 -19.79 2.90
CA ILE A 80 0.13 -19.14 4.05
C ILE A 80 -0.47 -17.75 4.34
N SER A 81 -0.90 -16.99 3.32
CA SER A 81 -1.22 -15.57 3.48
C SER A 81 -2.70 -15.27 3.84
N VAL A 82 -3.66 -15.93 3.18
CA VAL A 82 -5.07 -15.49 3.23
C VAL A 82 -6.00 -16.49 3.90
N GLY A 83 -5.78 -17.79 3.74
CA GLY A 83 -6.69 -18.82 4.28
C GLY A 83 -6.52 -19.04 5.78
N ILE A 84 -5.31 -19.31 6.23
CA ILE A 84 -5.06 -19.79 7.61
C ILE A 84 -5.04 -18.63 8.60
N LEU A 85 -4.42 -17.49 8.26
CA LEU A 85 -4.28 -16.36 9.18
C LEU A 85 -5.62 -15.64 9.44
N VAL A 86 -6.43 -15.45 8.39
CA VAL A 86 -7.79 -14.90 8.54
C VAL A 86 -8.67 -15.87 9.33
N HIS A 87 -8.62 -17.17 9.02
CA HIS A 87 -9.42 -18.16 9.74
C HIS A 87 -9.05 -18.29 11.23
N LEU A 88 -7.78 -18.13 11.59
CA LEU A 88 -7.32 -18.27 12.97
C LEU A 88 -7.38 -16.97 13.78
N TYR A 89 -7.24 -15.79 13.16
CA TYR A 89 -7.07 -14.51 13.87
C TYR A 89 -8.10 -13.44 13.53
N ALA A 90 -8.95 -13.62 12.51
CA ALA A 90 -10.04 -12.67 12.26
C ALA A 90 -11.16 -12.90 13.29
N GLU A 91 -10.97 -12.42 14.50
CA GLU A 91 -12.08 -12.15 15.41
C GLU A 91 -12.75 -10.85 14.96
N ASP A 92 -13.95 -10.99 14.42
CA ASP A 92 -14.80 -9.85 14.08
C ASP A 92 -15.21 -9.12 15.37
N PRO A 93 -14.79 -7.85 15.58
CA PRO A 93 -15.19 -7.08 16.76
C PRO A 93 -16.72 -6.87 16.83
N HIS A 94 -17.45 -7.02 15.72
CA HIS A 94 -18.91 -6.99 15.74
C HIS A 94 -19.55 -8.19 16.45
N PHE A 95 -18.84 -9.30 16.62
CA PHE A 95 -19.40 -10.50 17.24
C PHE A 95 -19.49 -10.42 18.77
N ARG A 96 -18.74 -9.51 19.41
CA ARG A 96 -18.73 -9.37 20.89
C ARG A 96 -19.71 -8.32 21.43
N ASP A 97 -20.24 -7.43 20.58
CA ASP A 97 -21.20 -6.39 20.99
C ASP A 97 -22.67 -6.74 20.68
N THR A 98 -22.95 -8.00 20.34
CA THR A 98 -24.32 -8.55 20.21
C THR A 98 -24.99 -8.83 21.56
N GLY A 99 -24.44 -8.30 22.66
CA GLY A 99 -25.10 -8.28 23.97
C GLY A 99 -26.06 -7.10 24.17
N LYS A 100 -26.04 -6.07 23.31
CA LYS A 100 -26.94 -4.90 23.42
C LYS A 100 -27.50 -4.45 22.06
N GLY A 101 -28.47 -5.21 21.56
CA GLY A 101 -29.68 -4.62 20.95
C GLY A 101 -29.52 -3.66 19.77
N LYS A 102 -28.51 -3.77 18.92
CA LYS A 102 -28.59 -3.22 17.55
C LYS A 102 -29.02 -4.32 16.61
N GLN A 103 -30.32 -4.37 16.36
CA GLN A 103 -30.93 -5.12 15.28
C GLN A 103 -30.14 -4.79 14.00
N LEU A 104 -29.33 -5.74 13.52
CA LEU A 104 -28.73 -5.71 12.20
C LEU A 104 -29.91 -5.76 11.21
N VAL A 105 -30.47 -4.61 10.88
CA VAL A 105 -31.45 -4.48 9.81
C VAL A 105 -30.69 -4.89 8.56
N HIS A 106 -30.98 -6.09 8.07
CA HIS A 106 -30.39 -6.62 6.84
C HIS A 106 -30.93 -5.77 5.69
N LYS A 107 -30.26 -4.65 5.40
CA LYS A 107 -30.52 -3.85 4.22
C LYS A 107 -30.18 -4.72 3.00
N PRO A 108 -31.03 -4.79 1.97
CA PRO A 108 -30.65 -5.49 0.75
C PRO A 108 -29.39 -4.82 0.18
N ALA A 109 -28.44 -5.63 -0.30
CA ALA A 109 -27.16 -5.16 -0.86
C ALA A 109 -27.33 -4.04 -1.91
N TRP A 110 -28.46 -4.05 -2.63
CA TRP A 110 -28.84 -3.00 -3.57
C TRP A 110 -29.11 -1.64 -2.92
N SER A 111 -29.75 -1.61 -1.74
CA SER A 111 -29.96 -0.36 -0.99
C SER A 111 -28.66 0.17 -0.40
N GLU A 112 -27.77 -0.68 0.10
CA GLU A 112 -26.45 -0.26 0.55
C GLU A 112 -25.62 0.30 -0.60
N MET A 113 -25.64 -0.36 -1.77
CA MET A 113 -24.95 0.14 -2.96
C MET A 113 -25.51 1.49 -3.41
N LYS A 114 -26.84 1.70 -3.33
CA LYS A 114 -27.46 3.00 -3.62
C LYS A 114 -27.01 4.07 -2.62
N ASP A 115 -27.00 3.76 -1.33
CA ASP A 115 -26.55 4.68 -0.28
C ASP A 115 -25.07 5.08 -0.54
N LEU A 116 -24.20 4.13 -0.84
CA LEU A 116 -22.79 4.37 -1.19
C LEU A 116 -22.62 5.22 -2.45
N VAL A 117 -23.46 5.03 -3.48
CA VAL A 117 -23.42 5.84 -4.72
C VAL A 117 -23.82 7.29 -4.43
N ILE A 118 -24.81 7.51 -3.56
CA ILE A 118 -25.24 8.85 -3.15
C ILE A 118 -24.12 9.55 -2.37
N GLU A 119 -23.51 8.86 -1.41
CA GLU A 119 -22.37 9.38 -0.64
C GLU A 119 -21.18 9.69 -1.54
N ALA A 120 -20.81 8.78 -2.46
CA ALA A 120 -19.74 9.01 -3.41
C ALA A 120 -20.00 10.24 -4.29
N LYS A 121 -21.24 10.44 -4.75
CA LYS A 121 -21.63 11.62 -5.52
C LYS A 121 -21.55 12.90 -4.69
N ALA A 122 -21.83 12.84 -3.39
CA ALA A 122 -21.65 13.97 -2.48
C ALA A 122 -20.16 14.31 -2.31
N VAL A 123 -19.30 13.30 -2.14
CA VAL A 123 -17.84 13.48 -2.01
C VAL A 123 -17.23 14.10 -3.26
N ILE A 124 -17.65 13.68 -4.45
CA ILE A 124 -17.18 14.24 -5.74
C ILE A 124 -17.49 15.73 -5.86
N LYS A 125 -18.55 16.25 -5.22
CA LYS A 125 -18.87 17.68 -5.27
C LYS A 125 -17.94 18.53 -4.40
N ILE A 126 -17.14 17.93 -3.52
CA ILE A 126 -16.29 18.66 -2.58
C ILE A 126 -15.05 19.18 -3.32
N PRO A 127 -14.77 20.51 -3.35
CA PRO A 127 -13.61 21.05 -4.05
C PRO A 127 -12.27 20.49 -3.54
N SER A 128 -12.15 20.29 -2.23
CA SER A 128 -10.95 19.70 -1.61
C SER A 128 -10.69 18.27 -2.10
N PHE A 129 -11.74 17.51 -2.43
CA PHE A 129 -11.60 16.16 -2.95
C PHE A 129 -10.91 16.16 -4.32
N HIS A 130 -11.25 17.12 -5.20
CA HIS A 130 -10.57 17.27 -6.49
C HIS A 130 -9.08 17.55 -6.34
N ILE A 131 -8.68 18.38 -5.37
CA ILE A 131 -7.26 18.69 -5.11
C ILE A 131 -6.52 17.43 -4.65
N ILE A 132 -7.12 16.64 -3.76
CA ILE A 132 -6.54 15.38 -3.27
C ILE A 132 -6.40 14.37 -4.43
N VAL A 133 -7.42 14.24 -5.27
CA VAL A 133 -7.41 13.35 -6.44
C VAL A 133 -6.33 13.79 -7.43
N ALA A 134 -6.27 15.08 -7.76
CA ALA A 134 -5.24 15.63 -8.65
C ALA A 134 -3.84 15.36 -8.11
N GLN A 135 -3.60 15.61 -6.82
CA GLN A 135 -2.33 15.30 -6.16
C GLN A 135 -2.01 13.80 -6.21
N GLY A 136 -3.00 12.93 -5.99
CA GLY A 136 -2.86 11.48 -6.09
C GLY A 136 -2.44 11.02 -7.49
N ILE A 137 -3.08 11.57 -8.52
CA ILE A 137 -2.74 11.30 -9.93
C ILE A 137 -1.32 11.76 -10.22
N THR A 138 -0.97 13.01 -9.88
CA THR A 138 0.40 13.52 -10.07
C THR A 138 1.44 12.66 -9.37
N ARG A 139 1.20 12.23 -8.13
CA ARG A 139 2.10 11.36 -7.37
C ARG A 139 2.20 9.93 -7.93
N SER A 140 1.20 9.48 -8.67
CA SER A 140 1.18 8.14 -9.26
C SER A 140 2.11 8.01 -10.47
N PHE A 141 2.44 9.12 -11.15
CA PHE A 141 3.35 9.10 -12.30
C PHE A 141 4.78 8.66 -11.92
N PRO A 142 5.48 9.31 -10.97
CA PRO A 142 6.80 8.85 -10.55
C PRO A 142 6.77 7.42 -10.00
N TRP A 143 5.70 7.07 -9.25
CA TRP A 143 5.59 5.74 -8.66
C TRP A 143 5.43 4.63 -9.70
N SER A 144 4.78 4.93 -10.82
CA SER A 144 4.65 4.01 -11.96
C SER A 144 5.97 3.84 -12.72
N ALA A 145 6.90 4.80 -12.61
CA ALA A 145 8.21 4.74 -13.26
C ALA A 145 9.26 3.96 -12.44
N LEU A 146 9.12 3.91 -11.10
CA LEU A 146 10.08 3.24 -10.21
C LEU A 146 10.40 1.77 -10.57
N PRO A 147 9.46 0.94 -11.06
CA PRO A 147 9.79 -0.42 -11.50
C PRO A 147 10.82 -0.49 -12.64
N PHE A 148 10.99 0.59 -13.42
CA PHE A 148 11.98 0.68 -14.49
C PHE A 148 13.35 1.19 -13.99
N ALA A 149 13.45 1.62 -12.74
CA ALA A 149 14.70 2.14 -12.17
C ALA A 149 15.90 1.18 -12.28
N PRO A 150 15.79 -0.15 -12.02
CA PRO A 150 16.91 -1.06 -12.24
C PRO A 150 17.45 -1.03 -13.67
N MET A 151 16.55 -1.11 -14.66
CA MET A 151 16.92 -1.08 -16.08
C MET A 151 17.60 0.24 -16.45
N TRP A 152 17.05 1.36 -15.97
CA TRP A 152 17.63 2.68 -16.24
C TRP A 152 19.03 2.84 -15.62
N LEU A 153 19.22 2.42 -14.37
CA LEU A 153 20.53 2.47 -13.71
C LEU A 153 21.57 1.61 -14.46
N GLU A 154 21.19 0.42 -14.93
CA GLU A 154 22.10 -0.43 -15.71
C GLU A 154 22.46 0.18 -17.07
N LEU A 155 21.51 0.84 -17.74
CA LEU A 155 21.77 1.58 -19.00
C LEU A 155 22.73 2.75 -18.80
N MET A 156 22.71 3.41 -17.64
CA MET A 156 23.67 4.46 -17.25
C MET A 156 25.06 3.90 -16.84
N GLY A 157 25.31 2.59 -17.03
CA GLY A 157 26.61 1.96 -16.77
C GLY A 157 26.79 1.42 -15.34
N PHE A 158 25.75 1.39 -14.50
CA PHE A 158 25.85 0.76 -13.19
C PHE A 158 25.88 -0.76 -13.32
N THR A 159 26.80 -1.40 -12.59
CA THR A 159 26.85 -2.87 -12.47
C THR A 159 25.59 -3.39 -11.76
N HIS A 160 25.12 -4.60 -12.10
CA HIS A 160 24.00 -5.28 -11.44
C HIS A 160 24.09 -5.24 -9.89
N THR A 161 25.29 -5.45 -9.33
CA THR A 161 25.51 -5.41 -7.88
C THR A 161 25.23 -4.03 -7.28
N ARG A 162 25.73 -2.96 -7.90
CA ARG A 162 25.49 -1.57 -7.46
C ARG A 162 24.02 -1.21 -7.56
N THR A 163 23.37 -1.54 -8.69
CA THR A 163 21.93 -1.33 -8.90
C THR A 163 21.11 -2.02 -7.83
N GLY A 164 21.40 -3.29 -7.52
CA GLY A 164 20.75 -4.05 -6.46
C GLY A 164 20.89 -3.39 -5.08
N ILE A 165 22.10 -2.95 -4.72
CA ILE A 165 22.35 -2.25 -3.44
C ILE A 165 21.55 -0.95 -3.34
N ILE A 166 21.50 -0.15 -4.42
CA ILE A 166 20.72 1.10 -4.46
C ILE A 166 19.24 0.82 -4.20
N LEU A 167 18.67 -0.17 -4.90
CA LEU A 167 17.25 -0.50 -4.78
C LEU A 167 16.88 -1.06 -3.41
N ILE A 168 17.70 -1.94 -2.83
CA ILE A 168 17.47 -2.48 -1.49
C ILE A 168 17.58 -1.36 -0.46
N THR A 169 18.59 -0.49 -0.57
CA THR A 169 18.76 0.67 0.32
C THR A 169 17.55 1.60 0.24
N PHE A 170 17.07 1.89 -0.97
CA PHE A 170 15.86 2.68 -1.19
C PHE A 170 14.62 2.03 -0.56
N ALA A 171 14.45 0.72 -0.73
CA ALA A 171 13.34 -0.03 -0.13
C ALA A 171 13.37 0.01 1.40
N VAL A 172 14.55 -0.17 2.01
CA VAL A 172 14.73 -0.09 3.47
C VAL A 172 14.49 1.33 3.97
N ALA A 173 15.14 2.33 3.38
CA ALA A 173 15.01 3.74 3.76
C ALA A 173 13.55 4.23 3.65
N SER A 174 12.86 3.90 2.57
CA SER A 174 11.45 4.25 2.39
C SER A 174 10.54 3.58 3.40
N SER A 175 10.85 2.34 3.82
CA SER A 175 10.09 1.61 4.84
C SER A 175 10.26 2.23 6.22
N LEU A 176 11.50 2.56 6.61
CA LEU A 176 11.77 3.26 7.87
C LEU A 176 11.13 4.66 7.87
N GLY A 177 11.21 5.38 6.75
CA GLY A 177 10.59 6.69 6.60
C GLY A 177 9.08 6.68 6.83
N ARG A 178 8.38 5.61 6.44
CA ARG A 178 6.93 5.46 6.69
C ARG A 178 6.60 5.28 8.18
N VAL A 179 7.39 4.49 8.91
CA VAL A 179 7.19 4.31 10.37
C VAL A 179 7.51 5.61 11.12
N LEU A 180 8.63 6.25 10.79
CA LEU A 180 9.02 7.52 11.40
C LEU A 180 8.01 8.62 11.09
N GLY A 181 7.56 8.72 9.84
CA GLY A 181 6.52 9.66 9.41
C GLY A 181 5.18 9.42 10.12
N GLY A 182 4.79 8.16 10.33
CA GLY A 182 3.59 7.79 11.10
C GLY A 182 3.68 8.23 12.56
N LYS A 183 4.79 7.92 13.25
CA LYS A 183 5.03 8.34 14.64
C LYS A 183 5.12 9.85 14.79
N LEU A 184 5.83 10.52 13.88
CA LEU A 184 5.95 11.98 13.89
C LEU A 184 4.60 12.66 13.62
N GLY A 185 3.80 12.10 12.72
CA GLY A 185 2.44 12.55 12.45
C GLY A 185 1.54 12.44 13.68
N ASP A 186 1.62 11.34 14.42
CA ASP A 186 0.88 11.17 15.67
C ASP A 186 1.37 12.11 16.78
N TYR A 187 2.68 12.31 16.89
CA TYR A 187 3.25 13.23 17.87
C TYR A 187 2.77 14.67 17.62
N LEU A 188 2.83 15.14 16.37
CA LEU A 188 2.37 16.49 16.01
C LEU A 188 0.85 16.63 16.08
N ALA A 189 0.08 15.56 15.85
CA ALA A 189 -1.37 15.55 16.02
C ALA A 189 -1.81 15.82 17.46
N ARG A 190 -1.00 15.45 18.47
CA ARG A 190 -1.29 15.81 19.87
C ARG A 190 -1.20 17.31 20.13
N ARG A 191 -0.39 18.04 19.37
CA ARG A 191 -0.19 19.49 19.55
C ARG A 191 -1.13 20.32 18.69
N SER A 192 -1.50 19.84 17.51
CA SER A 192 -2.47 20.52 16.62
C SER A 192 -3.28 19.49 15.82
N PRO A 193 -4.45 19.04 16.31
CA PRO A 193 -5.20 17.90 15.76
C PRO A 193 -5.59 18.05 14.29
N ASN A 194 -6.01 19.26 13.87
CA ASN A 194 -6.61 19.47 12.55
C ASN A 194 -5.61 19.82 11.43
N SER A 195 -4.44 20.38 11.75
CA SER A 195 -3.52 20.93 10.73
C SER A 195 -2.18 20.21 10.66
N SER A 196 -1.72 19.63 11.76
CA SER A 196 -0.36 19.06 11.86
C SER A 196 -0.08 17.95 10.87
N ARG A 197 -1.02 17.02 10.66
CA ARG A 197 -0.86 15.89 9.74
C ARG A 197 -0.77 16.36 8.28
N ILE A 198 -1.57 17.36 7.92
CA ILE A 198 -1.57 17.95 6.58
C ILE A 198 -0.25 18.69 6.36
N ILE A 199 0.15 19.58 7.28
CA ILE A 199 1.39 20.35 7.16
C ILE A 199 2.61 19.42 7.10
N LEU A 200 2.67 18.38 7.94
CA LEU A 200 3.76 17.40 7.90
C LEU A 200 3.82 16.68 6.56
N SER A 201 2.66 16.25 6.02
CA SER A 201 2.61 15.58 4.72
C SER A 201 3.05 16.48 3.56
N GLN A 202 2.72 17.78 3.63
CA GLN A 202 3.09 18.77 2.63
C GLN A 202 4.59 19.11 2.72
N ILE A 203 5.16 19.27 3.91
CA ILE A 203 6.61 19.46 4.10
C ILE A 203 7.38 18.24 3.60
N GLY A 204 6.91 17.03 3.92
CA GLY A 204 7.52 15.80 3.41
C GLY A 204 7.48 15.71 1.88
N SER A 205 6.36 16.11 1.27
CA SER A 205 6.24 16.10 -0.21
C SER A 205 7.06 17.22 -0.86
N ALA A 206 7.10 18.40 -0.25
CA ALA A 206 7.85 19.55 -0.73
C ALA A 206 9.36 19.37 -0.61
N SER A 207 9.83 18.63 0.40
CA SER A 207 11.27 18.29 0.55
C SER A 207 11.71 17.13 -0.34
N ALA A 208 10.81 16.19 -0.66
CA ALA A 208 11.10 15.09 -1.56
C ALA A 208 11.43 15.54 -3.00
N VAL A 209 10.81 16.62 -3.48
CA VAL A 209 11.01 17.13 -4.85
C VAL A 209 12.43 17.70 -5.07
N PRO A 210 12.95 18.62 -4.24
CA PRO A 210 14.35 19.09 -4.34
C PRO A 210 15.36 17.97 -4.17
N LEU A 211 15.11 17.02 -3.25
CA LEU A 211 15.99 15.86 -3.06
C LEU A 211 16.03 14.96 -4.29
N ALA A 212 14.89 14.74 -4.96
CA ALA A 212 14.83 13.99 -6.20
C ALA A 212 15.57 14.72 -7.33
N VAL A 213 15.44 16.05 -7.43
CA VAL A 213 16.17 16.86 -8.41
C VAL A 213 17.68 16.82 -8.16
N LEU A 214 18.12 16.97 -6.91
CA LEU A 214 19.53 16.84 -6.53
C LEU A 214 20.09 15.45 -6.84
N LEU A 215 19.31 14.40 -6.58
CA LEU A 215 19.70 13.03 -6.92
C LEU A 215 19.89 12.87 -8.43
N LEU A 216 18.96 13.39 -9.23
CA LEU A 216 19.04 13.33 -10.69
C LEU A 216 20.21 14.14 -11.26
N LEU A 217 20.47 15.33 -10.73
CA LEU A 217 21.61 16.17 -11.14
C LEU A 217 22.98 15.63 -10.66
N GLY A 218 22.99 14.81 -9.61
CA GLY A 218 24.21 14.20 -9.08
C GLY A 218 24.60 12.89 -9.77
N LEU A 219 23.74 12.34 -10.64
CA LEU A 219 24.08 11.17 -11.44
C LEU A 219 24.91 11.63 -12.65
N PRO A 220 26.01 10.93 -12.98
CA PRO A 220 26.84 11.30 -14.12
C PRO A 220 26.02 11.21 -15.41
N ASP A 221 25.93 12.34 -16.12
CA ASP A 221 25.46 12.40 -17.49
C ASP A 221 26.62 11.94 -18.39
N GLU A 222 26.51 10.74 -18.96
CA GLU A 222 27.24 10.38 -20.19
C GLU A 222 26.25 10.05 -21.31
#